data_AF-A0A0F9JIU9-F1
#
_entry.id   AF-A0A0F9JIU9-F1
#
_cell.length_a   1.000
_cell.length_b   1.000
_cell.length_c   1.000
_cell.angle_alpha   90.00
_cell.angle_beta   90.00
_cell.angle_gamma   90.00
#
_symmetry.space_group_name_H-M   'P 1'
#
loop_
_entity.id
_entity.type
_entity.pdbx_description
1 polymer ?
#
loop_
_entity_poly.entity_id
_entity_poly.type
_entity_poly.pdbx_seq_one_letter_code
_entity_poly.pdbx_strand_id
1 'polypeptide(L)' 'MIEPACMCNLKCPLCTTPHTYMTRKQGMMKYKTYQKFLDDVKDFALIFDFNFAGEPFLNPNLFKMVKDANEHNIYTH' A
#
# COMPACT_ATOMS: atom_id res chain seq x y z
N MET A 1 0.36 -7.55 3.67
CA MET A 1 0.61 -6.86 2.39
C MET A 1 -0.49 -5.83 2.18
N ILE A 2 -0.10 -4.59 1.94
CA ILE A 2 -0.98 -3.43 1.75
C ILE A 2 -0.51 -2.76 0.48
N GLU A 3 -1.44 -2.36 -0.38
CA GLU A 3 -1.12 -1.65 -1.62
C GLU A 3 -1.53 -0.18 -1.50
N PRO A 4 -0.60 0.75 -1.20
CA PRO A 4 -0.92 2.18 -1.07
C PRO A 4 -1.33 2.79 -2.41
N ALA A 5 -0.73 2.32 -3.50
CA ALA A 5 -1.02 2.74 -4.86
C ALA A 5 -0.87 1.54 -5.79
N CYS A 6 -1.83 1.36 -6.72
CA CYS A 6 -1.80 0.30 -7.73
C CYS A 6 -1.30 0.79 -9.10
N MET A 7 -0.52 1.87 -9.09
CA MET A 7 0.08 2.48 -10.27
C MET A 7 1.55 2.80 -9.97
N CYS A 8 2.38 2.85 -11.01
CA CYS A 8 3.82 3.12 -10.91
C CYS A 8 4.22 4.15 -11.97
N ASN A 9 5.18 5.02 -11.63
CA ASN A 9 5.76 5.99 -12.56
C ASN A 9 6.91 5.40 -13.40
N LEU A 10 7.40 4.20 -13.07
CA LEU A 10 8.39 3.47 -13.84
C LEU A 10 7.72 2.49 -14.83
N LYS A 11 8.48 2.10 -15.86
CA LYS A 11 8.05 1.16 -16.91
C LYS A 11 9.01 -0.02 -17.02
N CYS A 12 9.17 -0.75 -15.92
CA CYS A 12 10.06 -1.90 -15.86
C CYS A 12 9.62 -2.99 -16.85
N PRO A 13 10.53 -3.57 -17.66
CA PRO A 13 10.16 -4.45 -18.77
C PRO A 13 9.44 -5.73 -18.34
N LEU A 14 9.71 -6.22 -17.13
CA LEU A 14 9.13 -7.44 -16.58
C LEU A 14 7.87 -7.21 -15.72
N CYS A 15 7.50 -5.97 -15.44
CA CYS A 15 6.39 -5.66 -14.52
C CYS A 15 5.06 -5.62 -15.27
N THR A 16 4.02 -6.26 -14.72
CA THR A 16 2.69 -6.29 -15.36
C THR A 16 1.87 -5.00 -15.18
N THR A 17 2.21 -4.17 -14.19
CA THR A 17 1.53 -2.91 -13.87
C THR A 17 1.59 -1.86 -14.99
N PRO A 18 2.77 -1.48 -15.53
CA PRO A 18 2.86 -0.45 -16.57
C PRO A 18 2.36 -0.91 -17.95
N HIS A 19 2.36 -2.23 -18.20
CA HIS A 19 1.96 -2.81 -19.48
C HIS A 19 0.46 -3.15 -19.56
N THR A 20 -0.34 -2.65 -18.61
CA THR A 20 -1.81 -2.76 -18.60
C THR A 20 -2.36 -4.19 -18.67
N TYR A 21 -1.56 -5.20 -18.34
CA TYR A 21 -2.03 -6.59 -18.21
C TYR A 21 -3.01 -6.76 -17.04
N MET A 22 -2.99 -5.82 -16.09
CA MET A 22 -3.93 -5.72 -14.99
C MET A 22 -5.23 -5.03 -15.45
N THR A 23 -6.36 -5.73 -15.38
CA THR A 23 -7.69 -5.21 -15.76
C THR A 23 -8.39 -4.39 -14.65
N ARG A 24 -7.82 -4.38 -13.45
CA ARG A 24 -8.34 -3.63 -12.30
C ARG A 24 -8.11 -2.13 -12.46
N LYS A 25 -9.02 -1.32 -11.91
CA LYS A 25 -8.93 0.14 -11.94
C LYS A 25 -7.70 0.63 -11.15
N GLN A 26 -6.91 1.50 -11.78
CA GLN A 26 -5.79 2.18 -11.12
C GLN A 26 -6.27 3.25 -10.12
N GLY A 27 -5.49 3.47 -9.06
CA GLY A 27 -5.80 4.39 -7.99
C GLY A 27 -4.87 4.25 -6.79
N MET A 28 -5.22 5.00 -5.75
CA MET A 28 -4.51 5.02 -4.47
C MET A 28 -5.48 4.69 -3.35
N MET A 29 -4.99 3.96 -2.36
CA MET A 29 -5.74 3.68 -1.14
C MET A 29 -6.00 5.00 -0.40
N LYS A 30 -7.29 5.29 -0.15
CA LYS A 30 -7.67 6.44 0.67
C LYS A 30 -7.27 6.18 2.11
N TYR A 31 -6.80 7.21 2.79
CA TYR A 31 -6.39 7.11 4.20
C TYR A 31 -7.51 6.57 5.10
N LYS A 32 -8.76 6.99 4.92
CA LYS A 32 -9.91 6.46 5.68
C LYS A 32 -10.13 4.95 5.49
N THR A 33 -9.84 4.42 4.29
CA THR A 33 -9.93 2.98 4.02
C THR A 33 -8.82 2.24 4.75
N TYR A 34 -7.60 2.79 4.76
CA TYR A 34 -6.49 2.26 5.53
C TYR A 34 -6.79 2.25 7.04
N GLN A 35 -7.33 3.34 7.60
CA GLN A 35 -7.65 3.40 9.03
C GLN A 35 -8.63 2.30 9.45
N LYS A 36 -9.69 2.09 8.66
CA LYS A 36 -10.62 0.98 8.91
C LYS A 36 -9.92 -0.37 8.86
N PHE A 37 -9.09 -0.59 7.85
CA PHE A 37 -8.32 -1.83 7.74
C PHE A 37 -7.38 -2.03 8.94
N LEU A 38 -6.67 -0.99 9.38
CA LEU A 38 -5.80 -1.04 10.55
C LEU A 38 -6.60 -1.41 11.81
N ASP A 39 -7.75 -0.77 12.03
CA ASP A 39 -8.62 -1.09 13.17
C ASP A 39 -9.08 -2.55 13.16
N ASP A 40 -9.34 -3.12 11.98
CA ASP A 40 -9.76 -4.51 11.82
C ASP A 40 -8.61 -5.51 12.10
N VAL A 41 -7.33 -5.12 11.97
CA VAL A 41 -6.19 -6.06 12.00
C VAL A 41 -5.11 -5.80 13.04
N LYS A 42 -5.10 -4.64 13.69
CA LYS A 42 -4.00 -4.19 14.56
C LYS A 42 -3.68 -5.13 15.73
N ASP A 43 -4.68 -5.86 16.24
CA ASP A 43 -4.49 -6.73 17.41
C ASP A 43 -3.80 -8.07 17.07
N PHE A 44 -3.64 -8.40 15.78
CA PHE A 44 -3.00 -9.64 15.33
C PHE A 44 -1.94 -9.45 14.25
N ALA A 45 -1.82 -8.26 13.67
CA ALA A 45 -0.81 -7.97 12.65
C ALA A 45 0.56 -7.76 13.28
N LEU A 46 1.57 -8.52 12.82
CA LEU A 46 2.97 -8.33 13.20
C LEU A 46 3.72 -7.46 12.20
N ILE A 47 3.39 -7.60 10.91
CA ILE A 47 4.13 -6.99 9.80
C ILE A 47 3.15 -6.44 8.75
N PHE A 48 3.35 -5.20 8.36
CA PHE A 48 2.78 -4.58 7.16
C PHE A 48 3.85 -4.41 6.10
N ASP A 49 3.66 -5.09 4.97
CA ASP A 49 4.46 -4.90 3.76
C ASP A 49 3.70 -3.95 2.82
N PHE A 50 4.21 -2.73 2.62
CA PHE A 50 3.58 -1.67 1.83
C PHE A 50 3.92 -1.76 0.34
N ASN A 51 3.87 -2.97 -0.21
CA ASN A 51 4.23 -3.25 -1.59
C ASN A 51 3.26 -4.24 -2.23
N PHE A 52 2.98 -4.07 -3.53
CA PHE A 52 2.36 -5.12 -4.34
C PHE A 52 2.61 -4.88 -5.84
N ALA A 53 1.68 -4.20 -6.52
CA ALA A 53 1.72 -3.99 -7.96
C ALA A 53 1.53 -2.50 -8.29
N GLY A 54 2.35 -1.67 -7.66
CA GLY A 54 2.45 -0.23 -7.86
C GLY A 54 3.60 0.37 -7.06
N GLU A 55 3.71 1.70 -7.07
CA GLU A 55 4.76 2.44 -6.39
C GLU A 55 4.19 3.10 -5.11
N PRO A 56 4.54 2.61 -3.90
CA PRO A 56 3.96 3.12 -2.66
C PRO A 56 4.21 4.60 -2.43
N PHE A 57 5.38 5.12 -2.86
CA PHE A 57 5.74 6.53 -2.67
C PHE A 57 4.85 7.51 -3.47
N LEU A 58 4.02 7.03 -4.39
CA LEU A 58 3.02 7.87 -5.07
C LEU A 58 1.82 8.22 -4.18
N ASN A 59 1.55 7.45 -3.12
CA ASN A 59 0.46 7.79 -2.19
C ASN A 59 0.94 8.85 -1.19
N PRO A 60 0.37 10.08 -1.18
CA PRO A 60 0.80 11.15 -0.28
C PRO A 60 0.57 10.82 1.20
N ASN A 61 -0.26 9.82 1.50
CA ASN A 61 -0.54 9.39 2.87
C ASN A 61 0.37 8.26 3.35
N LEU A 62 1.33 7.77 2.55
CA LEU A 62 2.16 6.61 2.89
C LEU A 62 2.82 6.77 4.28
N PHE A 63 3.49 7.89 4.52
CA PHE A 63 4.17 8.13 5.80
C PHE A 63 3.21 8.19 6.99
N LYS A 64 1.97 8.64 6.77
CA LYS A 64 0.92 8.60 7.80
C LYS A 64 0.50 7.17 8.10
N MET A 65 0.35 6.34 7.07
CA MET A 65 0.06 4.91 7.22
C MET A 65 1.18 4.20 7.99
N VAL A 66 2.45 4.44 7.63
CA VAL A 66 3.62 3.88 8.33
C VAL A 66 3.67 4.33 9.79
N LYS A 67 3.40 5.61 10.07
CA LYS A 67 3.33 6.12 11.46
C LYS A 67 2.25 5.41 12.27
N ASP A 68 1.05 5.28 11.71
CA ASP A 68 -0.07 4.61 12.40
C ASP A 68 0.26 3.13 12.68
N ALA A 69 0.93 2.43 11.75
CA ALA A 69 1.36 1.06 11.96
C ALA A 69 2.40 0.95 13.09
N ASN A 70 3.38 1.87 13.10
CA ASN A 70 4.41 1.92 14.13
C ASN A 70 3.83 2.22 15.53
N GLU A 71 2.85 3.11 15.62
CA GLU A 71 2.14 3.42 16.88
C GLU A 71 1.42 2.20 17.48
N HIS A 72 1.08 1.20 16.64
CA HIS A 72 0.46 -0.05 17.05
C HIS A 72 1.45 -1.23 17.15
N ASN A 73 2.76 -0.95 17.18
CA ASN A 73 3.84 -1.95 17.25
C ASN A 73 3.86 -2.92 16.05
N ILE A 74 3.33 -2.50 14.90
CA ILE A 74 3.37 -3.28 13.66
C ILE A 74 4.66 -2.90 12.92
N TYR A 75 5.49 -3.89 12.61
CA TYR A 75 6.69 -3.67 11.81
C TYR A 75 6.32 -3.35 10.36
N THR A 76 7.00 -2.38 9.75
CA THR A 76 6.71 -1.96 8.38
C THR A 76 7.88 -2.26 7.46
N HIS A 77 7.60 -2.93 6.35
CA HIS A 77 8.52 -3.22 5.24
C HIS A 77 8.06 -2.48 3.98
#